data_AF-A0A1A9GBV2-F1
#
_entry.id   AF-A0A1A9GBV2-F1
#
_cell.length_a   1.000
_cell.length_b   1.000
_cell.length_c   1.000
_cell.angle_alpha   90.00
_cell.angle_beta   90.00
_cell.angle_gamma   90.00
#
_symmetry.space_group_name_H-M   'P 1'
#
loop_
_entity.id
_entity.type
_entity.pdbx_description
1 polymer ?
#
loop_
_entity_poly.entity_id
_entity_poly.type
_entity_poly.pdbx_seq_one_letter_code
_entity_poly.pdbx_strand_id
1 'polypeptide(L)'
;MLAASPTAYGPNLLARLLAARTLQQIDECAKSAWILNGEGLIGDDEMAYLAPIIEHQRKAIRTRPPFWRQPTGHHTLADTRSNHRRPAIPDSKRAAAWLRRRSLAKNCIIPTCIAGRLTISKLAVLSVIARAVADHGQSNMSLPEIAARAGVGCTTARYAIRDAVRMGLIRVSENRVNGLWSRPNTISIVCGRWLRWLRGRPKKSDGRLIAHCFATPLRNLIPTIEIIRFTMRSTVSLRCGGVANPPCWRGNTCFGGGGRALE
;
A
#
# COMPACT_ATOMS: atom_id res chain seq x y z
N MET A 1 -7.59 65.41 -1.78
CA MET A 1 -7.25 64.74 -0.51
C MET A 1 -8.45 64.88 0.42
N LEU A 2 -9.41 63.96 0.32
CA LEU A 2 -10.54 63.91 1.25
C LEU A 2 -10.09 63.07 2.44
N ALA A 3 -9.98 63.71 3.61
CA ALA A 3 -9.74 63.03 4.86
C ALA A 3 -10.92 62.08 5.10
N ALA A 4 -10.70 60.78 4.95
CA ALA A 4 -11.66 59.75 5.32
C ALA A 4 -11.92 59.90 6.82
N SER A 5 -13.10 60.42 7.18
CA SER A 5 -13.56 60.44 8.56
C SER A 5 -13.52 59.01 9.10
N PRO A 6 -12.96 58.77 10.30
CA PRO A 6 -12.85 57.42 10.86
C PRO A 6 -14.24 56.80 10.90
N THR A 7 -14.44 55.69 10.20
CA THR A 7 -15.75 55.03 10.21
C THR A 7 -15.95 54.46 11.61
N ALA A 8 -17.11 54.66 12.23
CA ALA A 8 -17.37 54.17 13.60
C ALA A 8 -17.21 52.63 13.73
N TYR A 9 -17.22 51.93 12.59
CA TYR A 9 -17.11 50.49 12.48
C TYR A 9 -15.66 49.97 12.64
N GLY A 10 -14.66 50.70 12.11
CA GLY A 10 -13.24 50.32 12.23
C GLY A 10 -12.75 50.17 13.69
N PRO A 11 -12.96 51.16 14.57
CA PRO A 11 -12.61 51.09 15.98
C PRO A 11 -13.37 50.01 16.76
N ASN A 12 -14.64 49.76 16.43
CA ASN A 12 -15.43 48.68 17.05
C ASN A 12 -14.85 47.30 16.70
N LEU A 13 -14.46 47.11 15.44
CA LEU A 13 -13.87 45.87 14.96
C LEU A 13 -12.48 45.64 15.57
N LEU A 14 -11.67 46.69 15.66
CA LEU A 14 -10.39 46.64 16.37
C LEU A 14 -10.57 46.26 17.85
N ALA A 15 -11.53 46.86 18.55
CA ALA A 15 -11.83 46.52 19.95
C ALA A 15 -12.25 45.05 20.11
N ARG A 16 -13.09 44.54 19.21
CA ARG A 16 -13.50 43.12 19.20
C ARG A 16 -12.33 42.18 18.89
N LEU A 17 -11.43 42.56 17.97
CA LEU A 17 -10.22 41.81 17.66
C LEU A 17 -9.25 41.74 18.85
N LEU A 18 -9.07 42.84 19.59
CA LEU A 18 -8.23 42.88 20.78
C LEU A 18 -8.86 42.12 21.97
N ALA A 19 -10.20 42.09 22.05
CA ALA A 19 -10.94 41.30 23.03
C ALA A 19 -11.00 39.80 22.70
N ALA A 20 -10.78 39.42 21.44
CA ALA A 20 -10.82 38.03 21.02
C ALA A 20 -9.77 37.18 21.78
N ARG A 21 -10.19 35.99 22.23
CA ARG A 21 -9.33 35.03 22.94
C ARG A 21 -9.26 33.68 22.22
N THR A 22 -10.08 33.49 21.20
CA THR A 22 -10.20 32.24 20.44
C THR A 22 -10.01 32.51 18.95
N LEU A 23 -9.57 31.48 18.21
CA LEU A 23 -9.38 31.58 16.76
C LEU A 23 -10.71 31.86 16.03
N GLN A 24 -11.81 31.29 16.52
CA GLN A 24 -13.15 31.49 15.96
C GLN A 24 -13.59 32.96 16.07
N GLN A 25 -13.40 33.60 17.22
CA GLN A 25 -13.74 35.02 17.39
C GLN A 25 -12.94 35.93 16.46
N ILE A 26 -11.66 35.62 16.22
CA ILE A 26 -10.83 36.36 15.26
C ILE A 26 -11.37 36.16 13.84
N ASP A 27 -11.74 34.93 13.47
CA ASP A 27 -12.26 34.64 12.12
C ASP A 27 -13.65 35.26 11.89
N GLU A 28 -14.51 35.33 12.90
CA GLU A 28 -15.77 36.07 12.84
C GLU A 28 -15.54 37.58 12.65
N CYS A 29 -14.59 38.16 13.39
CA CYS A 29 -14.22 39.57 13.22
C CYS A 29 -13.62 39.84 11.83
N ALA A 30 -12.76 38.96 11.35
CA ALA A 30 -12.18 39.06 10.01
C ALA A 30 -13.25 38.99 8.91
N LYS A 31 -14.23 38.09 9.04
CA LYS A 31 -15.37 38.02 8.12
C LYS A 31 -16.18 39.31 8.13
N SER A 32 -16.51 39.85 9.30
CA SER A 32 -17.21 41.14 9.37
C SER A 32 -16.42 42.27 8.74
N ALA A 33 -15.08 42.29 8.85
CA ALA A 33 -14.24 43.33 8.26
C ALA A 33 -14.31 43.28 6.72
N TRP A 34 -14.20 42.09 6.14
CA TRP A 34 -14.28 41.92 4.68
C TRP A 34 -15.67 42.21 4.13
N ILE A 35 -16.75 41.88 4.85
CA ILE A 35 -18.12 42.22 4.46
C ILE A 35 -18.32 43.74 4.46
N LEU A 36 -17.92 44.42 5.55
CA LEU A 36 -18.06 45.88 5.66
C LEU A 36 -17.19 46.65 4.66
N ASN A 37 -16.02 46.12 4.28
CA ASN A 37 -15.20 46.68 3.19
C ASN A 37 -15.91 46.53 1.84
N GLY A 38 -16.51 45.36 1.58
CA GLY A 38 -17.31 45.12 0.36
C GLY A 38 -18.56 46.00 0.27
N GLU A 39 -19.10 46.42 1.41
CA GLU A 39 -20.23 47.35 1.51
C GLU A 39 -19.80 48.83 1.49
N GLY A 40 -18.49 49.12 1.45
CA GLY A 40 -17.95 50.48 1.47
C GLY A 40 -18.09 51.21 2.81
N LEU A 41 -18.45 50.48 3.87
CA LEU A 41 -18.60 51.00 5.24
C LEU A 41 -17.26 51.07 5.99
N ILE A 42 -16.26 50.33 5.50
CA ILE A 42 -14.85 50.44 5.89
C ILE A 42 -14.10 50.77 4.60
N GLY A 43 -13.22 51.77 4.66
CA GLY A 43 -12.39 52.13 3.51
C GLY A 43 -11.21 51.16 3.35
N ASP A 44 -10.68 51.06 2.13
CA ASP A 44 -9.53 50.19 1.84
C ASP A 44 -8.30 50.53 2.71
N ASP A 45 -8.13 51.80 3.09
CA ASP A 45 -7.06 52.25 4.00
C ASP A 45 -7.21 51.67 5.42
N GLU A 46 -8.45 51.61 5.93
CA GLU A 46 -8.77 51.03 7.23
C GLU A 46 -8.63 49.50 7.19
N MET A 47 -9.02 48.87 6.08
CA MET A 47 -8.85 47.43 5.88
C MET A 47 -7.37 47.05 5.76
N ALA A 48 -6.57 47.88 5.09
CA ALA A 48 -5.11 47.72 5.01
C ALA A 48 -4.45 47.79 6.39
N TYR A 49 -5.01 48.57 7.32
CA TYR A 49 -4.58 48.61 8.73
C TYR A 49 -5.03 47.36 9.53
N LEU A 50 -6.26 46.88 9.33
CA LEU A 50 -6.82 45.75 10.09
C LEU A 50 -6.26 44.38 9.66
N ALA A 51 -5.96 44.19 8.37
CA ALA A 51 -5.45 42.93 7.82
C ALA A 51 -4.20 42.38 8.54
N PRO A 52 -3.11 43.15 8.74
CA PRO A 52 -1.94 42.67 9.44
C PRO A 52 -2.21 42.36 10.93
N ILE A 53 -3.14 43.09 11.56
CA ILE A 53 -3.53 42.85 12.96
C ILE A 53 -4.27 41.51 13.09
N ILE A 54 -5.19 41.20 12.17
CA ILE A 54 -5.90 39.92 12.12
C ILE A 54 -4.89 38.77 11.95
N GLU A 55 -3.93 38.91 11.03
CA GLU A 55 -2.91 37.89 10.81
C GLU A 55 -2.00 37.70 12.03
N HIS A 56 -1.57 38.80 12.64
CA HIS A 56 -0.79 38.78 13.87
C HIS A 56 -1.52 38.06 15.00
N GLN A 57 -2.83 38.34 15.19
CA GLN A 57 -3.65 37.69 16.22
C GLN A 57 -3.86 36.20 15.93
N ARG A 58 -4.11 35.80 14.67
CA ARG A 58 -4.18 34.39 14.28
C ARG A 58 -2.87 33.67 14.58
N LYS A 59 -1.73 34.31 14.27
CA LYS A 59 -0.40 33.77 14.55
C LYS A 59 -0.19 33.64 16.05
N ALA A 60 -0.48 34.67 16.84
CA ALA A 60 -0.33 34.67 18.29
C ALA A 60 -1.15 33.56 18.97
N ILE A 61 -2.39 33.32 18.56
CA ILE A 61 -3.21 32.21 19.11
C ILE A 61 -2.66 30.84 18.69
N ARG A 62 -2.15 30.69 17.46
CA ARG A 62 -1.59 29.42 16.96
C ARG A 62 -0.21 29.10 17.53
N THR A 63 0.63 30.11 17.77
CA THR A 63 1.97 29.95 18.35
C THR A 63 1.96 29.97 19.86
N ARG A 64 0.85 30.33 20.50
CA ARG A 64 0.67 30.14 21.94
C ARG A 64 0.83 28.63 22.20
N PRO A 65 1.90 28.19 22.89
CA PRO A 65 1.99 26.80 23.31
C PRO A 65 0.71 26.51 24.11
N PRO A 66 0.08 25.33 23.96
CA PRO A 66 -1.06 24.98 24.79
C PRO A 66 -0.61 25.20 26.22
N PHE A 67 -1.18 26.22 26.85
CA PHE A 67 -0.80 26.65 28.18
C PHE A 67 -0.91 25.39 29.02
N TRP A 68 0.20 24.94 29.60
CA TRP A 68 0.18 23.92 30.63
C TRP A 68 -0.95 24.33 31.56
N ARG A 69 -2.05 23.59 31.55
CA ARG A 69 -3.14 23.82 32.50
C ARG A 69 -2.44 23.76 33.85
N GLN A 70 -2.25 24.91 34.49
CA GLN A 70 -1.92 24.90 35.90
C GLN A 70 -3.01 24.07 36.53
N PRO A 71 -2.68 22.95 37.21
CA PRO A 71 -3.67 22.04 37.74
C PRO A 71 -4.37 22.77 38.89
N THR A 72 -5.41 23.53 38.58
CA THR A 72 -6.44 23.88 39.54
C THR A 72 -7.10 22.55 39.86
N GLY A 73 -6.86 22.09 41.08
CA GLY A 73 -7.09 20.72 41.53
C GLY A 73 -8.54 20.29 41.43
N HIS A 74 -8.94 19.83 40.25
CA HIS A 74 -10.05 18.91 40.05
C HIS A 74 -9.67 17.99 38.89
N HIS A 75 -9.07 16.86 39.25
CA HIS A 75 -8.79 15.76 38.34
C HIS A 75 -10.12 15.19 37.85
N THR A 76 -10.63 15.75 36.76
CA THR A 76 -11.66 15.10 35.97
C THR A 76 -10.98 13.91 35.30
N LEU A 77 -11.34 12.68 35.68
CA LEU A 77 -10.78 11.40 35.20
C LEU A 77 -10.95 11.15 33.67
N ALA A 78 -11.33 12.18 32.91
CA ALA A 78 -11.66 12.12 31.49
C ALA A 78 -10.52 12.56 30.54
N ASP A 79 -9.46 13.22 31.01
CA ASP A 79 -8.43 13.84 30.15
C ASP A 79 -7.17 12.96 29.90
N THR A 80 -7.17 11.69 30.32
CA THR A 80 -6.06 10.73 30.12
C THR A 80 -6.35 9.66 29.08
N ARG A 81 -7.18 9.94 28.08
CA ARG A 81 -7.20 9.10 26.86
C ARG A 81 -6.02 9.46 26.00
N SER A 82 -4.83 8.98 26.40
CA SER A 82 -3.67 8.98 25.53
C SER A 82 -4.10 8.32 24.21
N ASN A 83 -4.08 9.09 23.12
CA ASN A 83 -4.30 8.53 21.79
C ASN A 83 -3.15 7.55 21.57
N HIS A 84 -3.38 6.26 21.84
CA HIS A 84 -2.43 5.18 21.60
C HIS A 84 -2.21 5.05 20.08
N ARG A 85 -1.44 5.99 19.51
CA ARG A 85 -0.96 5.90 18.15
C ARG A 85 0.09 4.80 18.13
N ARG A 86 -0.22 3.74 17.39
CA ARG A 86 0.75 2.68 17.14
C ARG A 86 2.01 3.32 16.52
N PRO A 87 3.21 3.04 17.04
CA PRO A 87 4.42 3.62 16.48
C PRO A 87 4.55 3.25 15.00
N ALA A 88 5.05 4.20 14.21
CA ALA A 88 5.28 3.97 12.79
C ALA A 88 6.26 2.81 12.62
N ILE A 89 5.90 1.85 11.75
CA ILE A 89 6.77 0.72 11.42
C ILE A 89 7.98 1.28 10.65
N PRO A 90 9.23 1.00 11.06
CA PRO A 90 10.42 1.42 10.34
C PRO A 90 10.41 0.98 8.87
N ASP A 91 10.91 1.81 7.95
CA ASP A 91 10.84 1.54 6.52
C ASP A 91 11.62 0.28 6.11
N SER A 92 12.71 -0.06 6.79
CA SER A 92 13.45 -1.31 6.56
C SER A 92 12.59 -2.55 6.82
N LYS A 93 11.84 -2.56 7.93
CA LYS A 93 10.90 -3.64 8.27
C LYS A 93 9.73 -3.69 7.30
N ARG A 94 9.26 -2.53 6.82
CA ARG A 94 8.23 -2.44 5.78
C ARG A 94 8.72 -3.08 4.47
N ALA A 95 9.90 -2.70 3.98
CA ALA A 95 10.48 -3.26 2.75
C ALA A 95 10.65 -4.78 2.83
N ALA A 96 11.18 -5.29 3.95
CA ALA A 96 11.32 -6.73 4.19
C ALA A 96 9.97 -7.47 4.15
N ALA A 97 8.93 -6.91 4.77
CA ALA A 97 7.58 -7.48 4.73
C ALA A 97 6.97 -7.47 3.31
N TRP A 98 7.24 -6.43 2.52
CA TRP A 98 6.84 -6.36 1.11
C TRP A 98 7.51 -7.45 0.27
N LEU A 99 8.83 -7.64 0.39
CA LEU A 99 9.57 -8.69 -0.32
C LEU A 99 9.07 -10.08 0.07
N ARG A 100 8.84 -10.31 1.37
CA ARG A 100 8.31 -11.57 1.89
C ARG A 100 6.93 -11.90 1.30
N ARG A 101 6.01 -10.94 1.28
CA ARG A 101 4.67 -11.10 0.66
C ARG A 101 4.77 -11.47 -0.82
N ARG A 102 5.62 -10.77 -1.58
CA ARG A 102 5.80 -11.04 -3.02
C ARG A 102 6.40 -12.42 -3.26
N SER A 103 7.42 -12.81 -2.48
CA SER A 103 8.03 -14.14 -2.57
C SER A 103 7.02 -15.24 -2.23
N LEU A 104 6.23 -15.08 -1.17
CA LEU A 104 5.21 -16.03 -0.77
C LEU A 104 4.07 -16.15 -1.79
N ALA A 105 3.66 -15.05 -2.42
CA ALA A 105 2.66 -15.05 -3.48
C ALA A 105 3.20 -15.68 -4.77
N LYS A 106 4.45 -15.38 -5.15
CA LYS A 106 5.11 -16.01 -6.31
C LYS A 106 5.24 -17.52 -6.12
N ASN A 107 5.65 -17.95 -4.93
CA ASN A 107 5.87 -19.35 -4.60
C ASN A 107 4.58 -20.05 -4.14
N CYS A 108 3.43 -19.38 -4.15
CA CYS A 108 2.19 -19.93 -3.62
C CYS A 108 1.76 -21.18 -4.39
N ILE A 109 1.27 -22.17 -3.66
CA ILE A 109 0.76 -23.42 -4.24
C ILE A 109 -0.74 -23.25 -4.45
N ILE A 110 -1.13 -22.41 -5.41
CA ILE A 110 -2.53 -22.04 -5.67
C ILE A 110 -2.80 -22.13 -7.18
N PRO A 111 -3.92 -22.75 -7.61
CA PRO A 111 -4.35 -22.74 -9.00
C PRO A 111 -4.53 -21.32 -9.55
N THR A 112 -4.15 -21.09 -10.81
CA THR A 112 -4.20 -19.77 -11.47
C THR A 112 -5.60 -19.14 -11.47
N CYS A 113 -6.65 -19.95 -11.61
CA CYS A 113 -8.05 -19.50 -11.56
C CYS A 113 -8.46 -18.89 -10.22
N ILE A 114 -7.87 -19.36 -9.11
CA ILE A 114 -8.07 -18.79 -7.78
C ILE A 114 -7.17 -17.57 -7.61
N ALA A 115 -5.93 -17.66 -8.10
CA ALA A 115 -4.93 -16.61 -7.95
C ALA A 115 -5.38 -15.28 -8.59
N GLY A 116 -6.02 -15.32 -9.77
CA GLY A 116 -6.49 -14.12 -10.47
C GLY A 116 -7.56 -13.30 -9.73
N ARG A 117 -8.21 -13.86 -8.71
CA ARG A 117 -9.28 -13.19 -7.94
C ARG A 117 -8.78 -12.55 -6.65
N LEU A 118 -7.50 -12.73 -6.30
CA LEU A 118 -6.95 -12.37 -5.00
C LEU A 118 -5.77 -11.42 -5.15
N THR A 119 -5.62 -10.52 -4.19
CA THR A 119 -4.45 -9.64 -4.15
C THR A 119 -3.22 -10.41 -3.69
N ILE A 120 -2.03 -9.90 -4.03
CA ILE A 120 -0.74 -10.46 -3.61
C ILE A 120 -0.68 -10.72 -2.10
N SER A 121 -1.23 -9.80 -1.30
CA SER A 121 -1.25 -9.94 0.17
C SER A 121 -2.16 -11.09 0.63
N LYS A 122 -3.31 -11.28 -0.02
CA LYS A 122 -4.22 -12.40 0.27
C LYS A 122 -3.60 -13.73 -0.17
N LEU A 123 -2.93 -13.75 -1.33
CA LEU A 123 -2.19 -14.93 -1.80
C LEU A 123 -1.06 -15.34 -0.87
N ALA A 124 -0.33 -14.38 -0.31
CA ALA A 124 0.71 -14.67 0.70
C ALA A 124 0.13 -15.31 1.97
N VAL A 125 -1.08 -14.89 2.40
CA VAL A 125 -1.77 -15.51 3.54
C VAL A 125 -2.21 -16.92 3.21
N LEU A 126 -2.84 -17.13 2.05
CA LEU A 126 -3.28 -18.45 1.62
C LEU A 126 -2.13 -19.41 1.37
N SER A 127 -0.97 -18.93 0.92
CA SER A 127 0.21 -19.77 0.71
C SER A 127 0.78 -20.30 2.03
N VAL A 128 0.79 -19.49 3.09
CA VAL A 128 1.18 -19.92 4.44
C VAL A 128 0.22 -21.00 4.96
N ILE A 129 -1.09 -20.81 4.79
CA ILE A 129 -2.11 -21.80 5.19
C ILE A 129 -1.95 -23.09 4.37
N ALA A 130 -1.80 -22.97 3.06
CA ALA A 130 -1.65 -24.11 2.16
C ALA A 130 -0.41 -24.94 2.47
N ARG A 131 0.70 -24.30 2.86
CA ARG A 131 1.91 -24.99 3.29
C ARG A 131 1.66 -25.80 4.57
N ALA A 132 1.05 -25.18 5.58
CA ALA A 132 0.72 -25.89 6.82
C ALA A 132 -0.27 -27.05 6.59
N VAL A 133 -1.23 -26.88 5.68
CA VAL A 133 -2.17 -27.95 5.28
C VAL A 133 -1.46 -29.05 4.50
N ALA A 134 -0.47 -28.75 3.67
CA ALA A 134 0.33 -29.77 2.98
C ALA A 134 1.22 -30.57 3.96
N ASP A 135 1.71 -29.91 5.01
CA ASP A 135 2.62 -30.52 5.98
C ASP A 135 1.86 -31.36 7.02
N HIS A 136 0.75 -30.85 7.56
CA HIS A 136 0.00 -31.42 8.69
C HIS A 136 -1.45 -31.80 8.38
N GLY A 137 -1.95 -31.59 7.15
CA GLY A 137 -3.35 -31.81 6.76
C GLY A 137 -4.31 -30.68 7.16
N GLN A 138 -3.97 -29.91 8.18
CA GLN A 138 -4.75 -28.77 8.68
C GLN A 138 -3.84 -27.69 9.28
N SER A 139 -4.33 -26.45 9.37
CA SER A 139 -3.62 -25.36 10.01
C SER A 139 -4.22 -25.03 11.38
N ASN A 140 -3.41 -25.17 12.43
CA ASN A 140 -3.75 -24.77 13.81
C ASN A 140 -3.08 -23.46 14.23
N MET A 141 -2.56 -22.69 13.26
CA MET A 141 -1.86 -21.43 13.53
C MET A 141 -2.85 -20.35 13.97
N SER A 142 -2.42 -19.50 14.90
CA SER A 142 -3.22 -18.35 15.30
C SER A 142 -3.28 -17.30 14.20
N LEU A 143 -4.34 -16.47 14.17
CA LEU A 143 -4.44 -15.34 13.23
C LEU A 143 -3.21 -14.41 13.24
N PRO A 144 -2.67 -13.97 14.39
CA PRO A 144 -1.47 -13.13 14.41
C PRO A 144 -0.23 -13.87 13.90
N GLU A 145 -0.13 -15.19 14.15
CA GLU A 145 0.97 -16.00 13.64
C GLU A 145 0.93 -16.12 12.10
N ILE A 146 -0.26 -16.37 11.53
CA ILE A 146 -0.45 -16.38 10.07
C ILE A 146 -0.05 -15.03 9.48
N ALA A 147 -0.51 -13.94 10.10
CA ALA A 147 -0.21 -12.58 9.66
C ALA A 147 1.30 -12.29 9.68
N ALA A 148 1.98 -12.66 10.77
CA ALA A 148 3.42 -12.50 10.91
C ALA A 148 4.19 -13.32 9.88
N ARG A 149 3.84 -14.60 9.68
CA ARG A 149 4.46 -15.47 8.67
C ARG A 149 4.26 -14.96 7.25
N ALA A 150 3.09 -14.40 6.95
CA ALA A 150 2.78 -13.83 5.64
C ALA A 150 3.34 -12.41 5.43
N GLY A 151 3.73 -11.69 6.49
CA GLY A 151 4.19 -10.30 6.41
C GLY A 151 3.05 -9.30 6.18
N VAL A 152 1.85 -9.59 6.69
CA VAL A 152 0.65 -8.74 6.58
C VAL A 152 0.14 -8.32 7.96
N GLY A 153 -0.76 -7.33 8.01
CA GLY A 153 -1.51 -7.03 9.23
C GLY A 153 -2.58 -8.07 9.55
N CYS A 154 -2.95 -8.22 10.82
CA CYS A 154 -3.98 -9.16 11.27
C CYS A 154 -5.34 -8.92 10.59
N THR A 155 -5.67 -7.66 10.29
CA THR A 155 -6.89 -7.28 9.56
C THR A 155 -6.89 -7.83 8.14
N THR A 156 -5.77 -7.69 7.42
CA THR A 156 -5.60 -8.24 6.07
C THR A 156 -5.66 -9.76 6.07
N ALA A 157 -5.03 -10.42 7.05
CA ALA A 157 -5.12 -11.87 7.20
C ALA A 157 -6.57 -12.32 7.45
N ARG A 158 -7.31 -11.62 8.32
CA ARG A 158 -8.72 -11.89 8.58
C ARG A 158 -9.57 -11.75 7.33
N TYR A 159 -9.36 -10.69 6.54
CA TYR A 159 -10.08 -10.50 5.28
C TYR A 159 -9.74 -11.56 4.24
N ALA A 160 -8.46 -11.95 4.12
CA ALA A 160 -8.06 -13.04 3.24
C ALA A 160 -8.76 -14.36 3.58
N ILE A 161 -8.85 -14.70 4.88
CA ILE A 161 -9.56 -15.89 5.34
C ILE A 161 -11.06 -15.77 5.04
N ARG A 162 -11.68 -14.63 5.34
CA ARG A 162 -13.10 -14.39 5.04
C ARG A 162 -13.41 -14.48 3.55
N ASP A 163 -12.52 -14.00 2.69
CA ASP A 163 -12.69 -14.09 1.24
C ASP A 163 -12.55 -15.53 0.75
N ALA A 164 -11.58 -16.27 1.27
CA ALA A 164 -11.40 -17.68 0.92
C ALA A 164 -12.57 -18.56 1.39
N VAL A 165 -13.15 -18.27 2.54
CA VAL A 165 -14.39 -18.92 3.01
C VAL A 165 -15.55 -18.59 2.09
N ARG A 166 -15.73 -17.31 1.72
CA ARG A 166 -16.78 -16.89 0.78
C ARG A 166 -16.63 -17.53 -0.61
N MET A 167 -15.40 -17.77 -1.05
CA MET A 167 -15.11 -18.47 -2.30
C MET A 167 -15.23 -20.00 -2.19
N GLY A 168 -15.58 -20.55 -1.02
CA GLY A 168 -15.68 -22.00 -0.80
C GLY A 168 -14.34 -22.74 -0.86
N LEU A 169 -13.22 -22.03 -0.67
CA LEU A 169 -11.88 -22.62 -0.76
C LEU A 169 -11.47 -23.31 0.54
N ILE A 170 -11.86 -22.71 1.66
CA ILE A 170 -11.41 -23.03 3.02
C ILE A 170 -12.61 -23.16 3.95
N ARG A 171 -12.52 -24.08 4.91
CA ARG A 171 -13.41 -24.16 6.07
C ARG A 171 -12.63 -23.76 7.33
N VAL A 172 -13.24 -22.90 8.13
CA VAL A 172 -12.72 -22.48 9.43
C VAL A 172 -13.59 -23.13 10.49
N SER A 173 -12.98 -23.98 11.31
CA SER A 173 -13.62 -24.55 12.49
C SER A 173 -13.19 -23.75 13.72
N GLU A 174 -14.16 -23.26 14.47
CA GLU A 174 -13.88 -22.68 15.78
C GLU A 174 -13.46 -23.80 16.74
N ASN A 175 -12.37 -23.60 17.47
CA ASN A 175 -11.83 -24.58 18.40
C ASN A 175 -11.97 -24.04 19.83
N ARG A 176 -13.19 -24.10 20.38
CA ARG A 176 -13.41 -23.80 21.80
C ARG A 176 -13.08 -25.05 22.60
N VAL A 177 -12.14 -24.94 23.53
CA VAL A 177 -11.81 -26.05 24.43
C VAL A 177 -12.78 -26.03 25.58
N ASN A 178 -12.90 -24.88 26.25
CA ASN A 178 -13.80 -24.64 27.37
C ASN A 178 -14.49 -23.28 27.19
N GLY A 179 -15.53 -22.98 27.99
CA GLY A 179 -16.21 -21.68 27.96
C GLY A 179 -15.29 -20.47 28.20
N LEU A 180 -14.16 -20.66 28.91
CA LEU A 180 -13.17 -19.62 29.15
C LEU A 180 -11.98 -19.64 28.16
N TRP A 181 -11.64 -20.79 27.57
CA TRP A 181 -10.39 -20.96 26.81
C TRP A 181 -10.67 -21.34 25.35
N SER A 182 -10.32 -20.43 24.45
CA SER A 182 -10.36 -20.65 22.99
C SER A 182 -8.99 -21.04 22.45
N ARG A 183 -8.89 -22.17 21.74
CA ARG A 183 -7.73 -22.48 20.90
C ARG A 183 -7.80 -21.68 19.60
N PRO A 184 -6.67 -21.48 18.91
CA PRO A 184 -6.69 -20.90 17.57
C PRO A 184 -7.59 -21.73 16.65
N ASN A 185 -8.35 -21.03 15.80
CA ASN A 185 -9.26 -21.66 14.86
C ASN A 185 -8.50 -22.62 13.95
N THR A 186 -9.05 -23.82 13.75
CA THR A 186 -8.49 -24.81 12.83
C THR A 186 -8.99 -24.52 11.42
N ILE A 187 -8.05 -24.40 10.49
CA ILE A 187 -8.32 -24.04 9.09
C ILE A 187 -7.98 -25.23 8.20
N SER A 188 -8.95 -25.69 7.39
CA SER A 188 -8.78 -26.77 6.42
C SER A 188 -9.16 -26.33 5.01
N ILE A 189 -8.47 -26.86 3.99
CA ILE A 189 -8.80 -26.58 2.59
C ILE A 189 -9.84 -27.59 2.13
N VAL A 190 -10.99 -27.10 1.65
CA VAL A 190 -12.10 -27.96 1.19
C VAL A 190 -12.09 -28.14 -0.33
N CYS A 191 -11.57 -27.16 -1.06
CA CYS A 191 -11.54 -27.21 -2.52
C CYS A 191 -10.71 -28.39 -3.03
N GLY A 192 -11.37 -29.41 -3.59
CA GLY A 192 -10.72 -30.62 -4.09
C GLY A 192 -9.69 -30.35 -5.20
N ARG A 193 -9.97 -29.37 -6.08
CA ARG A 193 -9.01 -28.93 -7.12
C ARG A 193 -7.74 -28.37 -6.49
N TRP A 194 -7.87 -27.61 -5.42
CA TRP A 194 -6.72 -27.05 -4.71
C TRP A 194 -5.95 -28.13 -3.95
N LEU A 195 -6.63 -29.06 -3.27
CA LEU A 195 -6.00 -30.21 -2.63
C LEU A 195 -5.23 -31.09 -3.62
N ARG A 196 -5.79 -31.36 -4.80
CA ARG A 196 -5.09 -32.10 -5.87
C ARG A 196 -3.82 -31.38 -6.31
N TRP A 197 -3.87 -30.05 -6.41
CA TRP A 197 -2.71 -29.21 -6.72
C TRP A 197 -1.63 -29.30 -5.63
N LEU A 198 -2.03 -29.42 -4.36
CA LEU A 198 -1.09 -29.59 -3.24
C LEU A 198 -0.44 -30.98 -3.23
N ARG A 199 -1.19 -32.03 -3.54
CA ARG A 199 -0.69 -33.42 -3.60
C ARG A 199 0.26 -33.67 -4.77
N GLY A 200 0.04 -33.01 -5.91
CA GLY A 200 0.84 -33.18 -7.13
C GLY A 200 2.25 -32.57 -7.08
N ARG A 201 2.63 -31.91 -5.98
CA ARG A 201 3.99 -31.36 -5.80
C ARG A 201 4.81 -32.28 -4.90
N PRO A 202 6.07 -32.57 -5.25
CA PRO A 202 6.95 -33.32 -4.36
C PRO A 202 7.06 -32.58 -3.02
N LYS A 203 6.73 -33.29 -1.94
CA LYS A 203 6.94 -32.80 -0.57
C LYS A 203 8.44 -32.59 -0.44
N LYS A 204 8.88 -31.35 -0.24
CA LYS A 204 10.28 -31.07 0.11
C LYS A 204 10.45 -31.72 1.49
N SER A 205 11.05 -32.90 1.54
CA SER A 205 11.39 -33.56 2.79
C SER A 205 12.29 -32.61 3.58
N ASP A 206 11.81 -32.13 4.71
CA ASP A 206 12.63 -31.42 5.68
C ASP A 206 13.55 -32.45 6.35
N GLY A 207 14.59 -32.84 5.61
CA GLY A 207 15.65 -33.71 6.06
C GLY A 207 16.99 -33.02 5.84
N ARG A 208 17.48 -32.37 6.91
CA ARG A 208 18.91 -32.06 7.18
C ARG A 208 19.59 -31.02 6.25
N LEU A 209 20.07 -29.96 6.91
CA LEU A 209 21.02 -28.92 6.45
C LEU A 209 20.53 -27.93 5.37
N ILE A 210 20.04 -26.77 5.84
CA ILE A 210 20.51 -25.48 5.31
C ILE A 210 20.92 -24.62 6.51
N ALA A 211 21.97 -25.05 7.21
CA ALA A 211 22.98 -24.10 7.64
C ALA A 211 23.77 -23.76 6.35
N HIS A 212 24.01 -22.49 6.10
CA HIS A 212 24.63 -21.90 4.89
C HIS A 212 23.73 -21.75 3.65
N CYS A 213 23.06 -20.59 3.57
CA CYS A 213 22.79 -19.89 2.31
C CYS A 213 22.91 -18.36 2.48
N PHE A 214 23.76 -17.90 3.42
CA PHE A 214 24.21 -16.49 3.52
C PHE A 214 25.63 -16.29 2.97
N ALA A 215 26.14 -17.24 2.19
CA ALA A 215 27.32 -17.14 1.35
C ALA A 215 27.10 -18.21 0.28
N THR A 216 26.91 -17.94 -1.01
CA THR A 216 27.66 -17.07 -1.92
C THR A 216 26.75 -16.65 -3.09
N PRO A 217 27.18 -15.66 -3.91
CA PRO A 217 26.37 -14.52 -4.30
C PRO A 217 25.77 -14.70 -5.70
N LEU A 218 25.17 -13.62 -6.19
CA LEU A 218 24.92 -13.32 -7.59
C LEU A 218 26.20 -13.47 -8.45
N ARG A 219 26.74 -14.67 -8.63
CA ARG A 219 27.65 -15.04 -9.71
C ARG A 219 26.80 -15.76 -10.74
N ASN A 220 26.09 -14.94 -11.50
CA ASN A 220 25.80 -15.13 -12.91
C ASN A 220 25.25 -13.78 -13.32
N LEU A 221 26.20 -12.83 -13.43
CA LEU A 221 26.05 -11.76 -14.42
C LEU A 221 25.54 -12.48 -15.67
N ILE A 222 24.38 -12.04 -16.16
CA ILE A 222 24.12 -12.08 -17.59
C ILE A 222 25.47 -11.70 -18.22
N PRO A 223 26.14 -12.57 -18.99
CA PRO A 223 27.38 -12.17 -19.63
C PRO A 223 27.05 -10.85 -20.30
N THR A 224 27.80 -9.81 -19.93
CA THR A 224 27.69 -8.47 -20.49
C THR A 224 27.33 -8.66 -21.95
N ILE A 225 26.07 -8.40 -22.29
CA ILE A 225 25.72 -8.17 -23.68
C ILE A 225 26.59 -6.96 -23.96
N GLU A 226 27.73 -7.19 -24.62
CA GLU A 226 28.48 -6.10 -25.18
C GLU A 226 27.45 -5.37 -26.02
N ILE A 227 27.04 -4.19 -25.54
CA ILE A 227 26.31 -3.26 -26.35
C ILE A 227 27.37 -2.85 -27.37
N ILE A 228 27.50 -3.65 -28.43
CA ILE A 228 28.20 -3.27 -29.64
C ILE A 228 27.42 -2.04 -30.10
N ARG A 229 27.94 -0.87 -29.73
CA ARG A 229 27.51 0.40 -30.28
C ARG A 229 27.79 0.28 -31.76
N PHE A 230 26.75 -0.04 -32.52
CA PHE A 230 26.74 -0.01 -33.97
C PHE A 230 27.18 1.39 -34.39
N THR A 231 28.48 1.54 -34.63
CA THR A 231 29.05 2.79 -35.08
C THR A 231 29.02 2.67 -36.60
N MET A 232 28.03 3.29 -37.24
CA MET A 232 28.07 3.47 -38.69
C MET A 232 29.29 4.33 -39.02
N ARG A 233 30.38 3.69 -39.44
CA ARG A 233 31.41 4.36 -40.24
C ARG A 233 31.27 3.86 -41.66
N SER A 234 30.66 4.72 -42.46
CA SER A 234 30.74 4.70 -43.91
C SER A 234 32.20 4.67 -44.33
N THR A 235 32.61 3.60 -45.02
CA THR A 235 33.74 3.64 -45.95
C THR A 235 33.35 2.83 -47.18
N VAL A 236 32.80 3.56 -48.15
CA VAL A 236 33.24 3.59 -49.55
C VAL A 236 33.95 2.32 -50.03
N SER A 237 33.17 1.49 -50.73
CA SER A 237 33.49 0.87 -52.02
C SER A 237 34.97 0.84 -52.44
N LEU A 238 35.55 -0.36 -52.53
CA LEU A 238 36.38 -0.78 -53.66
C LEU A 238 36.38 -2.31 -53.81
N ARG A 239 35.69 -2.72 -54.88
CA ARG A 239 35.71 -3.96 -55.69
C ARG A 239 36.81 -5.00 -55.38
N CYS A 240 36.44 -6.29 -55.37
CA CYS A 240 36.54 -7.19 -56.52
C CYS A 240 36.31 -8.67 -56.11
N GLY A 241 35.39 -9.34 -56.80
CA GLY A 241 35.48 -10.77 -57.11
C GLY A 241 34.94 -11.78 -56.09
N GLY A 242 34.01 -12.62 -56.53
CA GLY A 242 33.83 -13.96 -55.95
C GLY A 242 32.43 -14.30 -55.44
N VAL A 243 31.53 -14.58 -56.39
CA VAL A 243 30.44 -15.59 -56.37
C VAL A 243 30.17 -16.30 -55.02
N ALA A 244 28.99 -16.06 -54.44
CA ALA A 244 28.17 -17.11 -53.81
C ALA A 244 26.71 -16.63 -53.63
N ASN A 245 25.78 -17.36 -54.24
CA ASN A 245 24.33 -17.15 -54.20
C ASN A 245 23.75 -17.13 -52.78
N PRO A 246 22.73 -16.30 -52.48
CA PRO A 246 21.95 -16.41 -51.26
C PRO A 246 20.91 -17.55 -51.35
N PRO A 247 20.61 -18.28 -50.26
CA PRO A 247 19.51 -19.23 -50.25
C PRO A 247 18.18 -18.48 -50.20
N CYS A 248 17.42 -18.64 -51.28
CA CYS A 248 16.04 -18.20 -51.43
C CYS A 248 15.13 -19.02 -50.50
N TRP A 249 14.55 -18.37 -49.49
CA TRP A 249 13.43 -18.93 -48.72
C TRP A 249 12.18 -18.92 -49.59
N ARG A 250 12.02 -19.99 -50.38
CA ARG A 250 10.82 -20.23 -51.18
C ARG A 250 9.84 -21.03 -50.31
N GLY A 251 8.83 -20.35 -49.76
CA GLY A 251 7.65 -21.01 -49.22
C GLY A 251 6.83 -21.59 -50.37
N ASN A 252 6.57 -22.90 -50.33
CA ASN A 252 5.48 -23.54 -51.06
C ASN A 252 5.29 -24.97 -50.54
N THR A 253 4.33 -25.17 -49.63
CA THR A 253 3.72 -26.49 -49.41
C THR A 253 2.49 -26.58 -50.29
N CYS A 254 2.67 -27.14 -51.48
CA CYS A 254 1.57 -27.64 -52.30
C CYS A 254 1.06 -28.95 -51.70
N PHE A 255 -0.22 -28.97 -51.32
CA PHE A 255 -1.00 -30.18 -51.19
C PHE A 255 -1.35 -30.69 -52.61
N GLY A 256 -1.08 -31.96 -52.87
CA GLY A 256 -1.57 -32.73 -54.01
C GLY A 256 -1.20 -34.20 -53.80
N GLY A 257 -2.06 -35.19 -54.05
CA GLY A 257 -3.40 -35.19 -54.60
C GLY A 257 -3.88 -36.63 -54.85
N GLY A 258 -4.97 -36.74 -55.62
CA GLY A 258 -5.49 -37.97 -56.24
C GLY A 258 -6.49 -38.75 -55.39
N GLY A 259 -7.67 -39.14 -55.85
CA GLY A 259 -8.30 -39.14 -57.17
C GLY A 259 -9.26 -40.33 -57.31
N ARG A 260 -10.21 -40.25 -58.26
CA ARG A 260 -11.21 -41.23 -58.76
C ARG A 260 -12.58 -41.19 -58.06
N ALA A 261 -13.70 -40.83 -58.69
CA ALA A 261 -14.37 -41.20 -59.95
C ALA A 261 -15.38 -42.35 -59.77
N LEU A 262 -16.69 -42.07 -59.94
CA LEU A 262 -17.59 -42.62 -60.98
C LEU A 262 -19.08 -42.51 -60.55
N GLU A 263 -19.90 -42.21 -61.57
CA GLU A 263 -21.37 -42.15 -61.68
C GLU A 263 -22.12 -40.93 -61.10
#